data_AF-A0A4U0RNW8-F1
#
_entry.id   AF-A0A4U0RNW8-F1
#
_cell.length_a   1.000
_cell.length_b   1.000
_cell.length_c   1.000
_cell.angle_alpha   90.00
_cell.angle_beta   90.00
_cell.angle_gamma   90.00
#
_symmetry.space_group_name_H-M   'P 1'
#
loop_
_entity.id
_entity.type
_entity.pdbx_description
1 polymer ?
#
loop_
_entity_poly.entity_id
_entity_poly.type
_entity_poly.pdbx_seq_one_letter_code
_entity_poly.pdbx_strand_id
1 'polypeptide(L)'
;MASRTPRTEYSESQAAGRLRVPISSWRWAVHAGVVPASDASAWQWSRAAVEAMDPAAITASMPREPIAGSAAADRLAIALGTPNVPDEAATVTSFVVRRLIDRDLLTELSGNHGGSLLNPDQVDQVGARPDLADWSPRSAPSGRTRRQPVST
;
A
#
# COMPACT_ATOMS: atom_id res chain seq x y z
N MET A 1 13.23 -38.56 17.63
CA MET A 1 13.37 -37.08 17.55
C MET A 1 13.36 -36.72 16.07
N ALA A 2 12.30 -36.06 15.57
CA ALA A 2 12.25 -35.67 14.17
C ALA A 2 13.20 -34.48 13.95
N SER A 3 14.28 -34.70 13.21
CA SER A 3 15.17 -33.65 12.75
C SER A 3 14.37 -32.72 11.84
N ARG A 4 14.03 -31.52 12.33
CA ARG A 4 13.45 -30.47 11.49
C ARG A 4 14.56 -30.00 10.56
N THR A 5 14.56 -30.50 9.32
CA THR A 5 15.53 -30.08 8.30
C THR A 5 15.54 -28.54 8.25
N PRO A 6 16.70 -27.89 8.39
CA PRO A 6 16.76 -26.44 8.36
C PRO A 6 16.22 -25.95 7.02
N ARG A 7 15.28 -25.01 7.08
CA ARG A 7 14.64 -24.46 5.88
C ARG A 7 15.67 -23.66 5.08
N THR A 8 15.74 -23.92 3.79
CA THR A 8 16.72 -23.32 2.86
C THR A 8 16.20 -22.06 2.17
N GLU A 9 14.88 -21.90 2.10
CA GLU A 9 14.20 -20.84 1.35
C GLU A 9 13.07 -20.20 2.18
N TYR A 10 12.93 -18.89 2.07
CA TYR A 10 12.02 -18.08 2.86
C TYR A 10 11.09 -17.28 1.93
N SER A 11 9.78 -17.42 2.12
CA SER A 11 8.82 -16.42 1.61
C SER A 11 8.94 -15.10 2.37
N GLU A 12 8.31 -14.02 1.89
CA GLU A 12 8.32 -12.72 2.56
C GLU A 12 8.02 -12.81 4.07
N SER A 13 6.90 -13.44 4.44
CA SER A 13 6.51 -13.59 5.85
C SER A 13 7.52 -14.39 6.67
N GLN A 14 8.17 -15.38 6.05
CA GLN A 14 9.18 -16.20 6.71
C GLN A 14 10.48 -15.41 6.89
N ALA A 15 10.89 -14.63 5.89
CA ALA A 15 12.08 -13.79 5.95
C ALA A 15 11.92 -12.65 6.97
N ALA A 16 10.79 -11.93 6.91
CA ALA A 16 10.45 -10.90 7.88
C ALA A 16 10.43 -11.46 9.32
N GLY A 17 9.78 -12.61 9.53
CA GLY A 17 9.76 -13.30 10.82
C GLY A 17 11.14 -13.75 11.30
N ARG A 18 12.01 -14.22 10.38
CA ARG A 18 13.38 -14.63 10.69
C ARG A 18 14.24 -13.46 11.15
N LEU A 19 14.06 -12.29 10.53
CA LEU A 19 14.76 -11.03 10.85
C LEU A 19 14.09 -10.23 11.97
N ARG A 20 12.92 -10.67 12.45
CA ARG A 20 12.11 -9.98 13.47
C ARG A 20 11.71 -8.56 13.08
N VAL A 21 11.46 -8.34 11.79
CA VAL A 21 10.95 -7.07 11.27
C VAL A 21 9.45 -7.18 10.97
N PRO A 22 8.68 -6.09 11.08
CA PRO A 22 7.28 -6.08 10.64
C PRO A 22 7.17 -6.42 9.14
N ILE A 23 6.13 -7.17 8.76
CA ILE A 23 5.91 -7.53 7.34
C ILE A 23 5.67 -6.28 6.47
N SER A 24 5.09 -5.23 7.05
CA SER A 24 4.91 -3.94 6.38
C SER A 24 6.25 -3.27 6.06
N SER A 25 7.18 -3.24 7.02
CA SER A 25 8.54 -2.76 6.81
C SER A 25 9.28 -3.58 5.76
N TRP A 26 9.14 -4.91 5.78
CA TRP A 26 9.71 -5.79 4.77
C TRP A 26 9.21 -5.46 3.37
N ARG A 27 7.89 -5.37 3.17
CA ARG A 27 7.30 -5.07 1.86
C ARG A 27 7.66 -3.69 1.35
N TRP A 28 7.68 -2.71 2.24
CA TRP A 28 8.17 -1.38 1.89
C TRP A 28 9.65 -1.43 1.47
N ALA A 29 10.49 -2.15 2.21
CA ALA A 29 11.91 -2.30 1.90
C ALA A 29 12.16 -3.04 0.57
N VAL A 30 11.30 -3.99 0.18
CA VAL A 30 11.32 -4.60 -1.15
C VAL A 30 10.97 -3.56 -2.22
N HIS A 31 9.89 -2.80 -2.04
CA HIS A 31 9.49 -1.74 -2.97
C HIS A 31 10.56 -0.65 -3.12
N ALA A 32 11.19 -0.25 -2.01
CA ALA A 32 12.23 0.78 -1.96
C ALA A 32 13.62 0.28 -2.39
N GLY A 33 13.77 -1.01 -2.71
CA GLY A 33 15.05 -1.60 -3.14
C GLY A 33 16.09 -1.77 -2.03
N VAL A 34 15.68 -1.71 -0.76
CA VAL A 34 16.54 -1.98 0.41
C VAL A 34 16.74 -3.49 0.60
N VAL A 35 15.68 -4.27 0.39
CA VAL A 35 15.79 -5.73 0.32
C VAL A 35 16.26 -6.11 -1.08
N PRO A 36 17.33 -6.92 -1.22
CA PRO A 36 17.79 -7.36 -2.53
C PRO A 36 16.76 -8.24 -3.23
N ALA A 37 16.84 -8.32 -4.56
CA ALA A 37 15.98 -9.20 -5.35
C ALA A 37 16.06 -10.66 -4.87
N SER A 38 14.93 -11.37 -4.98
CA SER A 38 14.83 -12.78 -4.60
C SER A 38 15.79 -13.65 -5.41
N ASP A 39 16.63 -14.42 -4.72
CA ASP A 39 17.73 -15.21 -5.31
C ASP A 39 17.41 -16.70 -5.44
N ALA A 40 16.36 -17.21 -4.78
CA ALA A 40 15.97 -18.62 -4.85
C ALA A 40 14.88 -18.87 -5.91
N SER A 41 13.78 -18.13 -5.82
CA SER A 41 12.71 -18.13 -6.83
C SER A 41 11.90 -16.84 -6.74
N ALA A 42 10.93 -16.64 -7.64
CA ALA A 42 10.08 -15.46 -7.60
C ALA A 42 9.46 -15.29 -6.20
N TRP A 43 9.77 -14.18 -5.53
CA TRP A 43 9.32 -13.84 -4.18
C TRP A 43 9.82 -14.79 -3.07
N GLN A 44 10.94 -15.49 -3.28
CA GLN A 44 11.59 -16.32 -2.26
C GLN A 44 13.09 -16.07 -2.19
N TRP A 45 13.59 -15.95 -0.97
CA TRP A 45 15.00 -15.69 -0.67
C TRP A 45 15.66 -16.92 -0.07
N SER A 46 16.91 -17.15 -0.44
CA SER A 46 17.72 -18.18 0.22
C SER A 46 17.99 -17.79 1.67
N ARG A 47 18.27 -18.80 2.50
CA ARG A 47 18.67 -18.59 3.89
C ARG A 47 19.87 -17.66 4.00
N ALA A 48 20.88 -17.85 3.15
CA ALA A 48 22.10 -17.07 3.17
C ALA A 48 21.82 -15.59 2.86
N ALA A 49 20.96 -15.33 1.86
CA ALA A 49 20.53 -13.97 1.55
C ALA A 49 19.82 -13.33 2.73
N VAL A 50 18.83 -14.00 3.33
CA VAL A 50 18.10 -13.46 4.50
C VAL A 50 19.03 -13.20 5.69
N GLU A 51 19.96 -14.11 6.00
CA GLU A 51 20.88 -13.94 7.13
C GLU A 51 21.93 -12.84 6.90
N ALA A 52 22.18 -12.45 5.65
CA ALA A 52 23.08 -11.35 5.30
C ALA A 52 22.39 -9.96 5.28
N MET A 53 21.06 -9.90 5.29
CA MET A 53 20.32 -8.64 5.29
C MET A 53 20.44 -7.90 6.62
N ASP A 54 20.43 -6.57 6.57
CA ASP A 54 20.41 -5.72 7.75
C ASP A 54 18.96 -5.43 8.21
N PRO A 55 18.49 -6.03 9.33
CA PRO A 55 17.15 -5.78 9.84
C PRO A 55 16.94 -4.32 10.30
N ALA A 56 18.00 -3.64 10.72
CA ALA A 56 17.93 -2.24 11.13
C ALA A 56 17.68 -1.35 9.91
N ALA A 57 18.39 -1.58 8.80
CA ALA A 57 18.14 -0.87 7.54
C ALA A 57 16.72 -1.11 7.00
N ILE A 58 16.22 -2.35 7.05
CA ILE A 58 14.85 -2.68 6.64
C ILE A 58 13.83 -1.90 7.49
N THR A 59 14.02 -1.88 8.81
CA THR A 59 13.11 -1.15 9.72
C THR A 59 13.20 0.36 9.49
N ALA A 60 14.41 0.90 9.35
CA ALA A 60 14.65 2.33 9.15
C ALA A 60 14.14 2.85 7.79
N SER A 61 13.96 1.97 6.80
CA SER A 61 13.40 2.35 5.50
C SER A 61 11.96 2.86 5.57
N MET A 62 11.22 2.50 6.63
CA MET A 62 9.86 2.94 6.88
C MET A 62 9.75 3.55 8.28
N PRO A 63 10.18 4.81 8.47
CA PRO A 63 10.28 5.43 9.79
C PRO A 63 8.92 5.78 10.41
N ARG A 64 7.86 5.88 9.59
CA ARG A 64 6.50 6.18 10.02
C ARG A 64 5.66 4.90 10.05
N GLU A 65 4.80 4.82 11.06
CA GLU A 65 3.86 3.71 11.18
C GLU A 65 2.91 3.65 9.96
N PRO A 66 2.63 2.45 9.41
CA PRO A 66 1.68 2.29 8.32
C PRO A 66 0.29 2.80 8.70
N ILE A 67 -0.40 3.40 7.74
CA ILE A 67 -1.77 3.87 7.94
C ILE A 67 -2.78 2.94 7.25
N ALA A 68 -3.97 2.85 7.82
CA ALA A 68 -5.08 2.13 7.20
C ALA A 68 -5.56 2.83 5.93
N GLY A 69 -6.17 2.07 5.02
CA GLY A 69 -6.72 2.60 3.77
C GLY A 69 -7.75 3.72 3.93
N SER A 70 -8.54 3.73 5.02
CA SER A 70 -9.45 4.85 5.33
C SER A 70 -8.68 6.13 5.66
N ALA A 71 -7.68 6.05 6.54
CA ALA A 71 -6.83 7.20 6.87
C ALA A 71 -6.04 7.71 5.65
N ALA A 72 -5.63 6.82 4.74
CA ALA A 72 -5.03 7.21 3.47
C ALA A 72 -6.03 7.95 2.57
N ALA A 73 -7.29 7.48 2.51
CA ALA A 73 -8.35 8.15 1.76
C ALA A 73 -8.60 9.57 2.28
N ASP A 74 -8.63 9.77 3.59
CA ASP A 74 -8.79 11.09 4.20
C ASP A 74 -7.64 12.04 3.86
N ARG A 75 -6.40 11.56 3.87
CA ARG A 75 -5.24 12.35 3.44
C ARG A 75 -5.31 12.76 1.98
N LEU A 76 -5.69 11.84 1.10
CA LEU A 76 -5.88 12.13 -0.32
C LEU A 76 -7.04 13.12 -0.54
N ALA A 77 -8.11 13.00 0.22
CA ALA A 77 -9.24 13.94 0.20
C ALA A 77 -8.80 15.36 0.56
N ILE A 78 -7.97 15.50 1.61
CA ILE A 78 -7.35 16.78 2.01
C ILE A 78 -6.48 17.33 0.87
N ALA A 79 -5.62 16.49 0.27
CA ALA A 79 -4.74 16.89 -0.81
C ALA A 79 -5.49 17.39 -2.06
N LEU A 80 -6.67 16.81 -2.33
CA LEU A 80 -7.56 17.24 -3.41
C LEU A 80 -8.39 18.49 -3.09
N GLY A 81 -8.26 19.06 -1.89
CA GLY A 81 -9.05 20.21 -1.44
C GLY A 81 -10.52 19.87 -1.15
N THR A 82 -10.85 18.58 -0.99
CA THR A 82 -12.21 18.09 -0.71
C THR A 82 -12.17 17.12 0.48
N PRO A 83 -11.86 17.59 1.70
CA PRO A 83 -11.68 16.72 2.86
C PRO A 83 -12.95 15.90 3.13
N ASN A 84 -12.76 14.64 3.51
CA ASN A 84 -13.87 13.80 3.97
C ASN A 84 -14.38 14.32 5.32
N VAL A 85 -15.68 14.51 5.43
CA VAL A 85 -16.35 14.95 6.66
C VAL A 85 -17.02 13.73 7.31
N PRO A 86 -16.90 13.54 8.63
CA PRO A 86 -17.66 12.53 9.35
C PRO A 86 -19.17 12.67 9.10
N ASP A 87 -19.88 11.55 9.01
CA ASP A 87 -21.33 11.48 8.76
C ASP A 87 -21.81 12.00 7.39
N GLU A 88 -20.90 12.42 6.50
CA GLU A 88 -21.17 12.72 5.10
C GLU A 88 -20.70 11.61 4.16
N ALA A 89 -21.22 11.60 2.94
CA ALA A 89 -20.69 10.72 1.90
C ALA A 89 -19.24 11.12 1.56
N ALA A 90 -18.29 10.25 1.86
CA ALA A 90 -16.88 10.49 1.61
C ALA A 90 -16.61 10.75 0.11
N THR A 91 -15.82 11.79 -0.17
CA THR A 91 -15.42 12.15 -1.53
C THR A 91 -14.32 11.23 -2.04
N VAL A 92 -13.38 10.85 -1.16
CA VAL A 92 -12.37 9.83 -1.44
C VAL A 92 -12.58 8.67 -0.49
N THR A 93 -12.71 7.47 -1.03
CA THR A 93 -12.98 6.26 -0.23
C THR A 93 -11.79 5.30 -0.27
N SER A 94 -11.79 4.29 0.61
CA SER A 94 -10.84 3.18 0.55
C SER A 94 -10.87 2.43 -0.78
N PHE A 95 -11.97 2.51 -1.55
CA PHE A 95 -12.03 1.98 -2.92
C PHE A 95 -11.10 2.73 -3.88
N VAL A 96 -11.00 4.06 -3.75
CA VAL A 96 -10.05 4.86 -4.54
C VAL A 96 -8.62 4.45 -4.20
N VAL A 97 -8.35 4.31 -2.90
CA VAL A 97 -7.06 3.81 -2.41
C VAL A 97 -6.74 2.44 -2.99
N ARG A 98 -7.71 1.53 -3.03
CA ARG A 98 -7.52 0.22 -3.66
C ARG A 98 -7.20 0.32 -5.15
N ARG A 99 -7.88 1.22 -5.88
CA ARG A 99 -7.59 1.45 -7.30
C ARG A 99 -6.20 2.03 -7.55
N LEU A 100 -5.68 2.83 -6.62
CA LEU A 100 -4.30 3.34 -6.67
C LEU A 100 -3.28 2.21 -6.44
N ILE A 101 -3.59 1.26 -5.55
CA ILE A 101 -2.81 0.03 -5.37
C ILE A 101 -2.83 -0.81 -6.64
N ASP A 102 -4.01 -1.06 -7.23
CA ASP A 102 -4.15 -1.87 -8.45
C ASP A 102 -3.47 -1.23 -9.69
N ARG A 103 -3.04 0.03 -9.58
CA ARG A 103 -2.26 0.78 -10.59
C ARG A 103 -0.79 0.94 -10.23
N ASP A 104 -0.31 0.26 -9.19
CA ASP A 104 1.06 0.35 -8.67
C ASP A 104 1.49 1.77 -8.23
N LEU A 105 0.53 2.64 -7.89
CA LEU A 105 0.82 3.98 -7.36
C LEU A 105 1.01 3.99 -5.84
N LEU A 106 0.38 3.03 -5.15
CA LEU A 106 0.51 2.82 -3.71
C LEU A 106 0.89 1.35 -3.45
N THR A 107 1.79 1.12 -2.52
CA THR A 107 2.27 -0.21 -2.17
C THR A 107 1.44 -0.82 -1.05
N GLU A 108 0.84 -1.98 -1.29
CA GLU A 108 0.09 -2.72 -0.27
C GLU A 108 1.03 -3.40 0.74
N LEU A 109 1.02 -2.93 1.98
CA LEU A 109 1.88 -3.41 3.05
C LEU A 109 1.20 -4.46 3.94
N SER A 110 -0.10 -4.71 3.79
CA SER A 110 -0.82 -5.62 4.69
C SER A 110 -0.50 -7.08 4.41
N GLY A 111 -0.10 -7.81 5.45
CA GLY A 111 0.16 -9.25 5.35
C GLY A 111 -1.11 -10.12 5.24
N ASN A 112 -2.32 -9.54 5.35
CA ASN A 112 -3.61 -10.25 5.38
C ASN A 112 -4.78 -9.39 4.85
N HIS A 113 -5.86 -10.05 4.43
CA HIS A 113 -7.07 -9.47 3.80
C HIS A 113 -7.93 -8.53 4.68
N GLY A 114 -7.52 -8.20 5.90
CA GLY A 114 -8.32 -7.42 6.85
C GLY A 114 -8.37 -5.91 6.59
N GLY A 115 -7.64 -5.42 5.59
CA GLY A 115 -7.57 -4.01 5.20
C GLY A 115 -6.22 -3.66 4.58
N SER A 116 -6.18 -2.58 3.81
CA SER A 116 -4.93 -2.07 3.22
C SER A 116 -4.10 -1.32 4.25
N LEU A 117 -2.81 -1.62 4.33
CA LEU A 117 -1.83 -0.83 5.07
C LEU A 117 -0.91 -0.14 4.08
N LEU A 118 -0.66 1.14 4.27
CA LEU A 118 0.09 1.96 3.31
C LEU A 118 1.20 2.74 4.00
N ASN A 119 2.30 2.96 3.27
CA ASN A 119 3.32 3.88 3.71
C ASN A 119 2.74 5.31 3.61
N PRO A 120 2.63 6.03 4.73
CA PRO A 120 2.01 7.33 4.70
C PRO A 120 2.87 8.37 3.96
N ASP A 121 4.20 8.20 3.83
CA ASP A 121 5.04 9.07 2.98
C ASP A 121 4.72 8.90 1.48
N GLN A 122 4.46 7.67 1.04
CA GLN A 122 4.04 7.40 -0.34
C GLN A 122 2.65 7.98 -0.62
N VAL A 123 1.74 7.92 0.36
CA VAL A 123 0.41 8.56 0.26
C VAL A 123 0.56 10.07 0.11
N ASP A 124 1.43 10.71 0.90
CA ASP A 124 1.68 12.15 0.82
C ASP A 124 2.28 12.53 -0.56
N GLN A 125 3.18 11.69 -1.10
CA GLN A 125 3.74 11.86 -2.45
C GLN A 125 2.68 11.74 -3.56
N VAL A 126 1.80 10.75 -3.49
CA VAL A 126 0.67 10.61 -4.42
C VAL A 126 -0.30 11.78 -4.28
N GLY A 127 -0.54 12.24 -3.04
CA GLY A 127 -1.33 13.43 -2.72
C GLY A 127 -0.82 14.69 -3.43
N ALA A 128 0.49 14.85 -3.53
CA ALA A 128 1.13 16.02 -4.15
C ALA A 128 1.14 15.98 -5.69
N ARG A 129 0.67 14.90 -6.32
CA ARG A 129 0.69 14.76 -7.78
C ARG A 129 -0.36 15.65 -8.45
N PRO A 130 0.00 16.40 -9.51
CA PRO A 130 -0.95 17.26 -10.22
C PRO A 130 -2.03 16.47 -10.97
N ASP A 131 -1.74 15.24 -11.39
CA ASP A 131 -2.67 14.36 -12.09
C ASP A 131 -3.62 13.60 -11.15
N LEU A 132 -3.51 13.78 -9.81
CA LEU A 132 -4.34 13.05 -8.84
C LEU A 132 -5.85 13.20 -9.09
N ALA A 133 -6.28 14.39 -9.50
CA ALA A 133 -7.69 14.68 -9.78
C ALA A 133 -8.26 13.83 -10.91
N ASP A 134 -7.46 13.48 -11.91
CA ASP A 134 -7.87 12.62 -13.03
C ASP A 134 -8.15 11.18 -12.58
N TRP A 135 -7.55 10.79 -11.45
CA TRP A 135 -7.70 9.47 -10.86
C TRP A 135 -8.84 9.39 -9.83
N SER A 136 -9.42 10.53 -9.44
CA SER A 136 -10.60 10.60 -8.58
C SER A 136 -11.83 10.04 -9.31
N PRO A 137 -12.64 9.18 -8.68
CA PRO A 137 -13.87 8.63 -9.29
C PRO A 137 -14.91 9.71 -9.65
N ARG A 138 -14.72 10.97 -9.20
CA ARG A 138 -15.51 12.12 -9.65
C ARG A 138 -15.38 12.39 -11.16
N SER A 139 -14.37 11.81 -11.81
CA SER A 139 -14.14 11.89 -13.26
C SER A 139 -14.94 10.86 -14.07
N ALA A 140 -15.88 10.13 -13.45
CA ALA A 140 -16.95 9.49 -14.23
C ALA A 140 -17.80 10.61 -14.88
N PRO A 141 -18.11 10.55 -16.20
CA PRO A 141 -19.00 11.53 -16.79
C PRO A 141 -20.30 11.47 -16.00
N SER A 142 -20.67 12.60 -15.41
CA SER A 142 -21.95 12.74 -14.70
C SER A 142 -23.06 12.57 -15.73
N GLY A 143 -23.45 11.33 -15.98
CA GLY A 143 -24.60 10.93 -16.77
C GLY A 143 -25.88 11.31 -16.05
N ARG A 144 -26.10 12.61 -15.87
CA ARG A 144 -27.40 13.20 -15.58
C ARG A 144 -27.64 14.25 -16.65
N THR A 145 -27.91 13.79 -17.86
CA THR A 145 -28.68 14.60 -18.81
C THR A 145 -30.03 14.83 -18.19
N ARG A 146 -30.21 16.03 -17.64
CA ARG A 146 -31.48 16.62 -17.23
C ARG A 146 -32.46 16.45 -18.40
N ARG A 147 -33.36 15.47 -18.35
CA ARG A 147 -34.54 15.49 -19.21
C ARG A 147 -35.39 16.67 -18.74
N GLN A 148 -35.42 17.74 -19.53
CA GLN A 148 -36.42 18.78 -19.36
C GLN A 148 -37.81 18.16 -19.56
N PRO A 149 -38.83 18.52 -18.76
CA PRO A 149 -40.19 18.22 -19.13
C PRO A 149 -40.55 19.07 -20.36
N VAL A 150 -40.95 18.41 -21.44
CA VAL A 150 -41.67 19.11 -22.51
C VAL A 150 -43.10 19.29 -22.02
N SER A 151 -43.50 20.54 -21.82
CA SER A 151 -44.91 20.91 -21.71
C SER A 151 -45.41 21.30 -23.10
N THR A 152 -46.67 20.89 -23.34
CA THR A 152 -47.54 21.13 -24.50
C THR A 152 -47.46 20.10 -25.61
#